data_AF-A0A090E7F5-F1
#
_entry.id   AF-A0A090E7F5-F1
#
_cell.length_a   1.000
_cell.length_b   1.000
_cell.length_c   1.000
_cell.angle_alpha   90.00
_cell.angle_beta   90.00
_cell.angle_gamma   90.00
#
_symmetry.space_group_name_H-M   'P 1'
#
loop_
_entity.id
_entity.type
_entity.pdbx_description
1 polymer ?
#
loop_
_entity_poly.entity_id
_entity_poly.type
_entity_poly.pdbx_seq_one_letter_code
_entity_poly.pdbx_strand_id
1 'polypeptide(L)'
;MAVRRRALLLLCLPFAFGLPLTLQHVSAEEAVMSATFEGKPWTASFTLAQTMHMAGRPTLNLSGTEQGSPTKTFNSMLVLRDPNDLAGSYKLKAGAAASSANFNILDSGAMVGHVRFASGEIVIDKYDPAAKTISGHFSALGKDESGKPGELTEGRFSGIPVTEQ
;
A
#
# COMPACT_ATOMS: atom_id res chain seq x y z
N MET A 1 45.83 0.59 -66.16
CA MET A 1 46.61 1.59 -65.40
C MET A 1 47.25 0.92 -64.20
N ALA A 2 48.52 1.23 -63.94
CA ALA A 2 49.40 0.54 -63.01
C ALA A 2 49.25 0.98 -61.55
N VAL A 3 49.62 0.08 -60.65
CA VAL A 3 49.74 0.22 -59.19
C VAL A 3 50.85 1.20 -58.80
N ARG A 4 50.66 2.00 -57.75
CA ARG A 4 51.74 2.38 -56.80
C ARG A 4 51.18 2.79 -55.43
N ARG A 5 51.74 2.14 -54.40
CA ARG A 5 51.54 2.35 -52.95
C ARG A 5 52.20 3.65 -52.47
N ARG A 6 51.71 4.22 -51.36
CA ARG A 6 52.54 4.68 -50.22
C ARG A 6 51.67 4.91 -48.97
N ALA A 7 52.20 4.43 -47.84
CA ALA A 7 51.63 4.46 -46.49
C ALA A 7 52.18 5.65 -45.69
N LEU A 8 51.44 6.13 -44.68
CA LEU A 8 51.97 6.32 -43.30
C LEU A 8 50.85 6.60 -42.28
N LEU A 9 51.03 6.01 -41.10
CA LEU A 9 50.23 6.07 -39.86
C LEU A 9 49.98 7.49 -39.33
N LEU A 10 48.91 7.67 -38.54
CA LEU A 10 49.02 8.16 -37.15
C LEU A 10 47.73 7.93 -36.34
N LEU A 11 47.94 7.50 -35.09
CA LEU A 11 46.96 7.18 -34.06
C LEU A 11 45.96 8.30 -33.80
N CYS A 12 44.74 7.93 -33.38
CA CYS A 12 44.06 8.52 -32.21
C CYS A 12 42.86 7.64 -31.83
N LEU A 13 43.05 6.73 -30.86
CA LEU A 13 41.97 6.29 -29.98
C LEU A 13 41.82 7.34 -28.87
N PRO A 14 40.58 7.66 -28.49
CA PRO A 14 40.29 7.79 -27.07
C PRO A 14 39.24 6.76 -26.67
N PHE A 15 39.68 5.89 -25.76
CA PHE A 15 38.87 5.23 -24.76
C PHE A 15 37.90 6.24 -24.12
N ALA A 16 36.59 5.99 -24.18
CA ALA A 16 35.65 6.54 -23.20
C ALA A 16 34.31 5.78 -23.26
N PHE A 17 34.12 4.96 -22.23
CA PHE A 17 32.84 4.59 -21.63
C PHE A 17 31.83 3.80 -22.50
N GLY A 18 31.99 2.47 -22.43
CA GLY A 18 30.82 1.63 -22.28
C GLY A 18 30.05 2.08 -21.04
N LEU A 19 28.87 2.65 -21.23
CA LEU A 19 27.83 2.59 -20.22
C LEU A 19 27.15 1.24 -20.44
N PRO A 20 27.25 0.28 -19.50
CA PRO A 20 26.17 -0.68 -19.41
C PRO A 20 24.91 0.16 -19.16
N LEU A 21 23.85 -0.14 -19.89
CA LEU A 21 22.49 0.06 -19.42
C LEU A 21 22.36 -0.72 -18.10
N THR A 22 22.98 -0.23 -17.04
CA THR A 22 22.61 -0.63 -15.70
C THR A 22 21.19 -0.14 -15.58
N LEU A 23 20.28 -1.11 -15.61
CA LEU A 23 18.93 -1.04 -15.12
C LEU A 23 18.71 0.30 -14.42
N GLN A 24 17.92 1.18 -15.05
CA GLN A 24 16.99 1.95 -14.25
C GLN A 24 16.08 0.91 -13.59
N HIS A 25 16.58 0.28 -12.53
CA HIS A 25 15.76 -0.28 -11.49
C HIS A 25 15.17 0.97 -10.84
N VAL A 26 14.14 1.52 -11.52
CA VAL A 26 13.07 2.20 -10.81
C VAL A 26 12.62 1.11 -9.86
N SER A 27 13.13 1.18 -8.64
CA SER A 27 12.62 0.39 -7.53
C SER A 27 11.18 0.85 -7.41
N ALA A 28 10.29 0.20 -8.16
CA ALA A 28 8.90 0.14 -7.77
C ALA A 28 8.96 -0.56 -6.42
N GLU A 29 8.99 0.24 -5.36
CA GLU A 29 8.73 -0.25 -4.03
C GLU A 29 7.40 -0.99 -4.15
N GLU A 30 7.44 -2.31 -4.05
CA GLU A 30 6.26 -3.13 -4.22
C GLU A 30 5.23 -2.64 -3.19
N ALA A 31 4.00 -2.36 -3.62
CA ALA A 31 2.98 -1.87 -2.72
C ALA A 31 2.61 -2.98 -1.73
N VAL A 32 3.18 -2.92 -0.53
CA VAL A 32 3.01 -3.95 0.50
C VAL A 32 2.09 -3.41 1.59
N MET A 33 1.17 -4.25 2.07
CA MET A 33 0.48 -4.07 3.34
C MET A 33 0.62 -5.35 4.18
N SER A 34 1.00 -5.20 5.45
CA SER A 34 1.19 -6.32 6.36
C SER A 34 0.82 -5.93 7.79
N ALA A 35 0.50 -6.90 8.63
CA ALA A 35 0.26 -6.72 10.06
C ALA A 35 0.41 -8.06 10.80
N THR A 36 0.26 -8.01 12.11
CA THR A 36 0.04 -9.18 12.97
C THR A 36 -1.42 -9.18 13.41
N PHE A 37 -2.21 -10.18 13.00
CA PHE A 37 -3.61 -10.37 13.41
C PHE A 37 -3.72 -11.52 14.40
N GLU A 38 -4.21 -11.25 15.61
CA GLU A 38 -4.28 -12.23 16.71
C GLU A 38 -2.96 -13.01 16.92
N GLY A 39 -1.82 -12.31 16.86
CA GLY A 39 -0.50 -12.90 17.01
C GLY A 39 0.02 -13.69 15.81
N LYS A 40 -0.74 -13.75 14.70
CA LYS A 40 -0.34 -14.42 13.46
C LYS A 40 0.03 -13.39 12.40
N PRO A 41 1.12 -13.60 11.63
CA PRO A 41 1.46 -12.71 10.54
C PRO A 41 0.38 -12.74 9.46
N TRP A 42 0.11 -11.58 8.89
CA TRP A 42 -0.79 -11.36 7.77
C TRP A 42 -0.12 -10.41 6.77
N THR A 43 -0.10 -10.80 5.50
CA THR A 43 0.42 -9.99 4.40
C THR A 43 -0.57 -10.00 3.26
N ALA A 44 -0.94 -8.81 2.79
CA ALA A 44 -1.83 -8.66 1.65
C ALA A 44 -1.15 -9.13 0.36
N SER A 45 -1.88 -9.90 -0.45
CA SER A 45 -1.50 -10.23 -1.83
C SER A 45 -1.75 -9.06 -2.78
N PHE A 46 -2.71 -8.19 -2.46
CA PHE A 46 -2.98 -6.95 -3.18
C PHE A 46 -3.57 -5.89 -2.24
N THR A 47 -3.37 -4.63 -2.61
CA THR A 47 -3.80 -3.47 -1.83
C THR A 47 -4.64 -2.53 -2.69
N LEU A 48 -5.47 -1.73 -2.03
CA LEU A 48 -6.31 -0.75 -2.69
C LEU A 48 -6.45 0.49 -1.80
N ALA A 49 -6.18 1.66 -2.38
CA ALA A 49 -6.46 2.97 -1.80
C ALA A 49 -7.31 3.78 -2.78
N GLN A 50 -8.52 4.13 -2.35
CA GLN A 50 -9.51 4.83 -3.18
C GLN A 50 -10.11 6.01 -2.43
N THR A 51 -9.98 7.20 -3.00
CA THR A 51 -10.67 8.40 -2.53
C THR A 51 -12.06 8.47 -3.15
N MET A 52 -13.04 8.84 -2.33
CA MET A 52 -14.45 8.93 -2.71
C MET A 52 -15.19 9.93 -1.81
N HIS A 53 -16.39 10.36 -2.22
CA HIS A 53 -17.25 11.20 -1.40
C HIS A 53 -18.35 10.37 -0.74
N MET A 54 -18.35 10.30 0.59
CA MET A 54 -19.38 9.62 1.37
C MET A 54 -20.15 10.61 2.24
N ALA A 55 -21.46 10.70 2.03
CA ALA A 55 -22.33 11.65 2.75
C ALA A 55 -21.76 13.08 2.72
N GLY A 56 -21.24 13.51 1.57
CA GLY A 56 -20.64 14.84 1.36
C GLY A 56 -19.26 15.04 1.98
N ARG A 57 -18.60 13.99 2.51
CA ARG A 57 -17.26 14.07 3.09
C ARG A 57 -16.23 13.30 2.26
N PRO A 58 -15.05 13.89 2.01
CA PRO A 58 -13.96 13.17 1.36
C PRO A 58 -13.52 12.03 2.27
N THR A 59 -13.45 10.83 1.70
CA THR A 59 -13.18 9.59 2.42
C THR A 59 -12.18 8.76 1.64
N LEU A 60 -11.21 8.18 2.33
CA LEU A 60 -10.27 7.21 1.77
C LEU A 60 -10.67 5.81 2.22
N ASN A 61 -10.98 4.94 1.26
CA ASN A 61 -11.06 3.50 1.46
C ASN A 61 -9.64 2.93 1.31
N LEU A 62 -9.08 2.41 2.40
CA LEU A 62 -7.79 1.72 2.40
C LEU A 62 -8.02 0.25 2.77
N SER A 63 -7.60 -0.67 1.90
CA SER A 63 -7.74 -2.09 2.13
C SER A 63 -6.54 -2.91 1.64
N GLY A 64 -6.38 -4.07 2.25
CA GLY A 64 -5.43 -5.09 1.84
C GLY A 64 -6.09 -6.45 1.94
N THR A 65 -5.84 -7.32 0.97
CA THR A 65 -6.42 -8.68 0.92
C THR A 65 -5.34 -9.71 0.68
N GLU A 66 -5.25 -10.69 1.57
CA GLU A 66 -4.52 -11.94 1.39
C GLU A 66 -5.43 -12.93 0.64
N GLN A 67 -5.03 -13.33 -0.57
CA GLN A 67 -5.73 -14.39 -1.29
C GLN A 67 -5.39 -15.75 -0.70
N GLY A 68 -6.40 -16.63 -0.61
CA GLY A 68 -6.24 -17.99 -0.11
C GLY A 68 -7.55 -18.59 0.35
N SER A 69 -7.47 -19.78 0.95
CA SER A 69 -8.57 -20.40 1.70
C SER A 69 -8.09 -20.61 3.15
N PRO A 70 -8.44 -19.73 4.10
CA PRO A 70 -9.37 -18.60 3.94
C PRO A 70 -8.73 -17.35 3.30
N THR A 71 -9.56 -16.54 2.66
CA THR A 71 -9.23 -15.17 2.24
C THR A 71 -9.33 -14.24 3.45
N LYS A 72 -8.34 -13.37 3.66
CA LYS A 72 -8.32 -12.43 4.78
C LYS A 72 -8.18 -11.00 4.31
N THR A 73 -9.06 -10.11 4.76
CA THR A 73 -9.13 -8.73 4.30
C THR A 73 -9.16 -7.75 5.45
N PHE A 74 -8.23 -6.82 5.46
CA PHE A 74 -8.35 -5.56 6.21
C PHE A 74 -9.05 -4.52 5.35
N ASN A 75 -10.05 -3.84 5.91
CA ASN A 75 -10.73 -2.73 5.24
C ASN A 75 -10.92 -1.56 6.21
N SER A 76 -10.73 -0.33 5.71
CA SER A 76 -10.93 0.89 6.48
C SER A 76 -11.52 2.02 5.65
N MET A 77 -12.27 2.90 6.32
CA MET A 77 -12.87 4.10 5.75
C MET A 77 -12.42 5.30 6.58
N LEU A 78 -11.53 6.14 6.03
CA LEU A 78 -10.92 7.28 6.73
C LEU A 78 -11.53 8.59 6.24
N VAL A 79 -12.11 9.37 7.14
CA VAL A 79 -12.58 10.72 6.76
C VAL A 79 -11.38 11.63 6.63
N LEU A 80 -11.16 12.12 5.42
CA LEU A 80 -10.07 13.02 5.10
C LEU A 80 -10.41 14.43 5.61
N ARG A 81 -9.38 15.15 6.08
CA ARG A 81 -9.53 16.57 6.42
C ARG A 81 -9.47 17.43 5.16
N ASP A 82 -8.56 17.08 4.26
CA ASP A 82 -8.38 17.68 2.94
C ASP A 82 -8.28 16.54 1.91
N PRO A 83 -9.04 16.56 0.81
CA PRO A 83 -8.91 15.54 -0.24
C PRO A 83 -7.56 15.55 -0.96
N ASN A 84 -6.78 16.64 -0.88
CA ASN A 84 -5.49 16.79 -1.56
C ASN A 84 -4.28 16.54 -0.63
N ASP A 85 -4.51 16.38 0.67
CA ASP A 85 -3.48 16.02 1.64
C ASP A 85 -3.95 14.84 2.49
N LEU A 86 -3.46 13.66 2.14
CA LEU A 86 -3.85 12.41 2.78
C LEU A 86 -3.04 12.11 4.03
N ALA A 87 -1.93 12.82 4.27
CA ALA A 87 -1.08 12.56 5.42
C ALA A 87 -1.79 12.91 6.74
N GLY A 88 -1.53 12.10 7.77
CA GLY A 88 -2.06 12.36 9.11
C GLY A 88 -2.58 11.12 9.82
N SER A 89 -3.12 11.36 11.02
CA SER A 89 -3.57 10.32 11.93
C SER A 89 -5.09 10.24 11.98
N TYR A 90 -5.61 9.04 11.74
CA TYR A 90 -7.02 8.71 11.62
C TYR A 90 -7.43 7.75 12.73
N LYS A 91 -7.98 8.32 13.80
CA LYS A 91 -8.45 7.54 14.97
C LYS A 91 -9.70 6.75 14.63
N LEU A 92 -9.67 5.46 14.93
CA LEU A 92 -10.81 4.58 14.80
C LEU A 92 -11.78 4.82 15.94
N LYS A 93 -13.08 4.81 15.64
CA LYS A 93 -14.14 5.02 16.62
C LYS A 93 -15.22 3.95 16.50
N ALA A 94 -15.57 3.35 17.64
CA ALA A 94 -16.70 2.43 17.75
C ALA A 94 -18.00 3.06 17.22
N GLY A 95 -18.78 2.28 16.48
CA GLY A 95 -20.10 2.67 15.99
C GLY A 95 -20.13 3.75 14.90
N ALA A 96 -18.99 4.34 14.53
CA ALA A 96 -18.92 5.27 13.42
C ALA A 96 -18.92 4.50 12.08
N ALA A 97 -19.71 4.95 11.10
CA ALA A 97 -19.60 4.44 9.73
C ALA A 97 -18.32 4.97 9.06
N ALA A 98 -17.95 6.22 9.36
CA ALA A 98 -16.77 6.87 8.86
C ALA A 98 -15.68 6.92 9.95
N SER A 99 -14.40 6.82 9.59
CA SER A 99 -13.30 6.53 10.52
C SER A 99 -13.46 5.17 11.22
N SER A 100 -13.74 4.15 10.40
CA SER A 100 -13.98 2.77 10.83
C SER A 100 -13.03 1.81 10.13
N ALA A 101 -12.78 0.66 10.74
CA ALA A 101 -12.03 -0.43 10.13
C ALA A 101 -12.54 -1.79 10.59
N ASN A 102 -12.31 -2.81 9.79
CA ASN A 102 -12.65 -4.19 10.08
C ASN A 102 -11.63 -5.16 9.48
N PHE A 103 -11.61 -6.38 10.02
CA PHE A 103 -10.86 -7.50 9.47
C PHE A 103 -11.82 -8.66 9.22
N ASN A 104 -11.87 -9.14 7.98
CA ASN A 104 -12.76 -10.20 7.53
C ASN A 104 -11.95 -11.45 7.18
N ILE A 105 -12.50 -12.61 7.48
CA ILE A 105 -11.99 -13.93 7.13
C ILE A 105 -13.13 -14.66 6.42
N LEU A 106 -12.93 -14.93 5.14
CA LEU A 106 -13.88 -15.65 4.30
C LEU A 106 -13.28 -16.99 3.91
N ASP A 107 -13.98 -18.08 4.20
CA ASP A 107 -13.62 -19.41 3.72
C ASP A 107 -14.63 -19.86 2.67
N SER A 108 -14.16 -20.13 1.45
CA SER A 108 -15.02 -20.47 0.31
C SER A 108 -16.19 -19.50 0.10
N GLY A 109 -15.97 -18.21 0.37
CA GLY A 109 -16.97 -17.14 0.24
C GLY A 109 -17.91 -16.95 1.45
N ALA A 110 -17.90 -17.87 2.42
CA ALA A 110 -18.65 -17.71 3.67
C ALA A 110 -17.86 -16.87 4.68
N MET A 111 -18.51 -15.91 5.34
CA MET A 111 -17.91 -15.17 6.44
C MET A 111 -17.72 -16.11 7.64
N VAL A 112 -16.47 -16.41 7.99
CA VAL A 112 -16.11 -17.27 9.13
C VAL A 112 -15.39 -16.52 10.24
N GLY A 113 -15.02 -15.27 10.01
CA GLY A 113 -14.50 -14.36 11.03
C GLY A 113 -14.69 -12.91 10.61
N HIS A 114 -15.20 -12.10 11.53
CA HIS A 114 -15.38 -10.66 11.32
C HIS A 114 -15.04 -9.94 12.61
N VAL A 115 -14.03 -9.08 12.58
CA VAL A 115 -13.69 -8.20 13.70
C VAL A 115 -13.96 -6.77 13.28
N ARG A 116 -14.81 -6.08 14.04
CA ARG A 116 -15.01 -4.64 13.89
C ARG A 116 -14.14 -3.91 14.91
N PHE A 117 -13.27 -3.02 14.43
CA PHE A 117 -12.38 -2.27 15.29
C PHE A 117 -13.09 -1.09 15.95
N ALA A 118 -12.96 -1.00 17.27
CA ALA A 118 -13.60 0.00 18.11
C ALA A 118 -12.63 1.12 18.53
N SER A 119 -11.33 0.84 18.46
CA SER A 119 -10.24 1.74 18.83
C SER A 119 -8.99 1.42 18.03
N GLY A 120 -7.99 2.29 18.15
CA GLY A 120 -6.76 2.23 17.37
C GLY A 120 -6.65 3.42 16.42
N GLU A 121 -5.68 3.34 15.53
CA GLU A 121 -5.31 4.43 14.66
C GLU A 121 -4.69 3.89 13.38
N ILE A 122 -5.00 4.57 12.28
CA ILE A 122 -4.31 4.42 11.01
C ILE A 122 -3.59 5.75 10.77
N VAL A 123 -2.29 5.69 10.54
CA VAL A 123 -1.46 6.86 10.29
C VAL A 123 -0.92 6.76 8.88
N ILE A 124 -1.21 7.76 8.06
CA ILE A 124 -0.55 7.96 6.77
C ILE A 124 0.65 8.86 7.04
N ASP A 125 1.83 8.24 7.13
CA ASP A 125 3.09 8.92 7.42
C ASP A 125 3.54 9.79 6.24
N LYS A 126 3.28 9.32 5.02
CA LYS A 126 3.67 9.99 3.78
C LYS A 126 2.58 9.88 2.72
N TYR A 127 2.27 11.01 2.09
CA TYR A 127 1.59 11.08 0.81
C TYR A 127 2.56 11.66 -0.24
N ASP A 128 2.82 10.92 -1.30
CA ASP A 128 3.61 11.38 -2.45
C ASP A 128 2.66 11.91 -3.54
N PRO A 129 2.55 13.22 -3.75
CA PRO A 129 1.61 13.78 -4.72
C PRO A 129 2.03 13.52 -6.18
N ALA A 130 3.33 13.29 -6.44
CA ALA A 130 3.83 13.04 -7.79
C ALA A 130 3.55 11.59 -8.21
N ALA A 131 3.82 10.63 -7.31
CA ALA A 131 3.55 9.22 -7.54
C ALA A 131 2.08 8.84 -7.22
N LYS A 132 1.35 9.72 -6.53
CA LYS A 132 0.03 9.46 -5.94
C LYS A 132 0.02 8.22 -5.06
N THR A 133 1.03 8.06 -4.20
CA THR A 133 1.14 6.90 -3.31
C THR A 133 1.09 7.30 -1.84
N ILE A 134 0.61 6.39 -0.99
CA ILE A 134 0.63 6.54 0.46
C ILE A 134 1.45 5.43 1.13
N SER A 135 2.14 5.81 2.20
CA SER A 135 2.83 4.90 3.12
C SER A 135 2.47 5.27 4.56
N GLY A 136 2.46 4.28 5.45
CA GLY A 136 2.05 4.48 6.82
C GLY A 136 2.02 3.23 7.67
N HIS A 137 1.39 3.35 8.83
CA HIS A 137 1.25 2.27 9.80
C HIS A 137 -0.13 2.29 10.45
N PHE A 138 -0.50 1.17 11.07
CA PHE A 138 -1.79 1.05 11.75
C PHE A 138 -1.75 0.04 12.89
N SER A 139 -2.64 0.26 13.85
CA SER A 139 -2.98 -0.73 14.88
C SER A 139 -4.44 -0.57 15.25
N ALA A 140 -5.11 -1.66 15.60
CA ALA A 140 -6.52 -1.64 15.88
C ALA A 140 -6.93 -2.71 16.87
N LEU A 141 -7.87 -2.36 17.75
CA LEU A 141 -8.46 -3.28 18.72
C LEU A 141 -9.98 -3.24 18.58
N GLY A 142 -10.56 -4.44 18.55
CA GLY A 142 -11.97 -4.65 18.28
C GLY A 142 -12.50 -5.92 18.93
N LYS A 143 -13.70 -6.30 18.52
CA LYS A 143 -14.31 -7.57 18.90
C LYS A 143 -14.97 -8.20 17.70
N ASP A 144 -15.04 -9.52 17.70
CA ASP A 144 -15.88 -10.26 16.77
C ASP A 144 -17.36 -10.28 17.22
N GLU A 145 -18.20 -10.93 16.42
CA GLU A 145 -19.65 -11.06 16.68
C GLU A 145 -19.97 -11.82 17.98
N SER A 146 -19.06 -12.69 18.44
CA SER A 146 -19.18 -13.41 19.71
C SER A 146 -18.72 -12.58 20.92
N GLY A 147 -18.12 -11.41 20.68
CA GLY A 147 -17.53 -10.55 21.69
C GLY A 147 -16.08 -10.91 22.04
N LYS A 148 -15.47 -11.89 21.36
CA LYS A 148 -14.06 -12.23 21.52
C LYS A 148 -13.20 -11.04 21.05
N PRO A 149 -12.18 -10.61 21.82
CA PRO A 149 -11.27 -9.56 21.39
C PRO A 149 -10.52 -9.96 20.11
N GLY A 150 -10.41 -9.03 19.17
CA GLY A 150 -9.59 -9.15 17.98
C GLY A 150 -8.63 -7.97 17.88
N GLU A 151 -7.37 -8.25 17.55
CA GLU A 151 -6.28 -7.27 17.60
C GLU A 151 -5.45 -7.32 16.31
N LEU A 152 -5.16 -6.14 15.78
CA LEU A 152 -4.16 -5.87 14.75
C LEU A 152 -3.03 -5.04 15.35
N THR A 153 -1.83 -5.59 15.32
CA THR A 153 -0.59 -4.91 15.73
C THR A 153 0.40 -4.86 14.59
N GLU A 154 1.39 -3.98 14.70
CA GLU A 154 2.52 -3.88 13.76
C GLU A 154 2.08 -3.70 12.30
N GLY A 155 0.91 -3.10 12.08
CA GLY A 155 0.37 -2.82 10.76
C GLY A 155 1.24 -1.81 10.03
N ARG A 156 1.60 -2.10 8.79
CA ARG A 156 2.39 -1.23 7.91
C ARG A 156 1.86 -1.33 6.49
N PHE A 157 1.95 -0.21 5.78
CA PHE A 157 1.74 -0.17 4.34
C PHE A 157 2.74 0.78 3.69
N SER A 158 3.17 0.47 2.48
CA SER A 158 4.06 1.36 1.73
C SER A 158 3.70 1.40 0.25
N GLY A 159 3.84 2.59 -0.35
CA GLY A 159 3.77 2.77 -1.79
C GLY A 159 2.41 2.46 -2.41
N ILE A 160 1.31 2.44 -1.64
CA ILE A 160 -0.01 2.07 -2.17
C ILE A 160 -0.52 3.18 -3.10
N PRO A 161 -0.80 2.89 -4.38
CA PRO A 161 -1.35 3.87 -5.30
C PRO A 161 -2.76 4.30 -4.89
N VAL A 162 -2.99 5.61 -4.85
CA VAL A 162 -4.28 6.22 -4.56
C VAL A 162 -4.98 6.56 -5.85
N THR A 163 -6.20 6.07 -6.00
CA THR A 163 -7.08 6.36 -7.13
C THR A 163 -8.30 7.15 -6.66
N GLU A 164 -8.94 7.87 -7.57
CA GLU A 164 -10.22 8.55 -7.33
C GLU A 164 -11.33 7.72 -7.97
N GLN A 165 -12.46 7.60 -7.27
CA GLN A 165 -13.65 6.88 -7.75
C GLN A 165 -14.74 7.84 -8.23
#